data_AF-A0A3Q9BKI7-F1
#
_entry.id   AF-A0A3Q9BKI7-F1
#
_cell.length_a   1.000
_cell.length_b   1.000
_cell.length_c   1.000
_cell.angle_alpha   90.00
_cell.angle_beta   90.00
_cell.angle_gamma   90.00
#
_symmetry.space_group_name_H-M   'P 1'
#
loop_
_entity.id
_entity.type
_entity.pdbx_description
1 polymer ?
#
loop_
_entity_poly.entity_id
_entity_poly.type
_entity_poly.pdbx_seq_one_letter_code
_entity_poly.pdbx_strand_id
1 'polypeptide(L)' 'MLLKSPFRNSIKSCETASRRRNSSTGPKNIFYQNCTVVRAAGADPIRAGDPGWDTKFDRDGDGVGCE' A
#
# COMPACT_ATOMS: atom_id res chain seq x y z
N MET A 1 10.45 -35.98 -41.83
CA MET A 1 9.11 -35.44 -42.15
C MET A 1 8.57 -34.65 -40.97
N LEU A 2 8.25 -33.38 -41.19
CA LEU A 2 7.51 -32.49 -40.30
C LEU A 2 6.13 -33.05 -39.92
N LEU A 3 5.78 -33.06 -38.63
CA LEU A 3 4.50 -32.56 -38.12
C LEU A 3 4.78 -31.92 -36.75
N LYS A 4 4.99 -30.60 -36.65
CA LYS A 4 3.94 -29.59 -36.42
C LYS A 4 2.97 -30.02 -35.32
N SER A 5 3.19 -29.57 -34.07
CA SER A 5 2.31 -28.56 -33.47
C SER A 5 2.75 -28.11 -32.07
N PRO A 6 2.35 -26.89 -31.65
CA PRO A 6 2.90 -26.16 -30.52
C PRO A 6 1.91 -26.16 -29.35
N PHE A 7 2.17 -26.90 -28.27
CA PHE A 7 1.42 -26.69 -27.03
C PHE A 7 1.98 -25.50 -26.27
N ARG A 8 1.59 -24.34 -26.81
CA ARG A 8 1.63 -23.02 -26.22
C ARG A 8 0.78 -23.02 -24.95
N ASN A 9 1.30 -22.43 -23.88
CA ASN A 9 0.57 -21.83 -22.76
C ASN A 9 -0.54 -22.66 -22.10
N SER A 10 -0.19 -23.36 -21.03
CA SER A 10 -1.15 -23.79 -19.98
C SER A 10 -0.65 -23.38 -18.59
N ILE A 11 -0.23 -22.13 -18.43
CA ILE A 11 -0.11 -21.49 -17.11
C ILE A 11 -1.23 -20.47 -17.01
N LYS A 12 -2.48 -20.96 -17.11
CA LYS A 12 -3.64 -20.27 -16.60
C LYS A 12 -4.45 -21.23 -15.74
N SER A 13 -4.07 -21.22 -14.46
CA SER A 13 -5.01 -20.98 -13.36
C SER A 13 -5.94 -22.14 -12.98
N CYS A 14 -5.60 -22.83 -11.90
CA CYS A 14 -6.59 -23.23 -10.89
C CYS A 14 -6.03 -23.47 -9.48
N GLU A 15 -4.73 -23.71 -9.30
CA GLU A 15 -4.22 -24.10 -7.96
C GLU A 15 -3.51 -22.96 -7.22
N THR A 16 -4.32 -22.08 -6.62
CA THR A 16 -4.05 -21.54 -5.27
C THR A 16 -5.28 -20.80 -4.76
N ALA A 17 -6.20 -21.58 -4.22
CA ALA A 17 -7.30 -21.14 -3.35
C ALA A 17 -6.79 -20.60 -1.99
N SER A 18 -5.78 -19.73 -2.00
CA SER A 18 -5.25 -19.04 -0.81
C SER A 18 -4.70 -17.64 -1.14
N ARG A 19 -5.46 -16.87 -1.94
CA ARG A 19 -5.20 -15.43 -2.15
C ARG A 19 -6.43 -14.54 -1.95
N ARG A 20 -7.46 -15.06 -1.27
CA ARG A 20 -8.33 -14.22 -0.44
C ARG A 20 -7.67 -14.02 0.92
N ARG A 21 -6.50 -13.38 0.93
CA ARG A 21 -6.05 -12.72 2.16
C ARG A 21 -6.96 -11.52 2.35
N ASN A 22 -7.97 -11.77 3.17
CA ASN A 22 -8.33 -10.87 4.26
C ASN A 22 -8.78 -9.48 3.82
N SER A 23 -10.10 -9.37 3.60
CA SER A 23 -10.94 -8.31 4.17
C SER A 23 -10.31 -6.93 4.32
N SER A 24 -10.58 -6.10 3.30
CA SER A 24 -11.20 -4.79 3.53
C SER A 24 -10.64 -3.94 4.67
N THR A 25 -9.33 -3.72 4.64
CA THR A 25 -8.77 -2.44 5.07
C THR A 25 -8.05 -1.87 3.86
N GLY A 26 -8.82 -1.44 2.86
CA GLY A 26 -8.28 -0.43 1.95
C GLY A 26 -7.74 0.70 2.82
N PRO A 27 -6.61 1.35 2.45
CA PRO A 27 -6.02 2.40 3.27
C PRO A 27 -7.16 3.33 3.61
N LYS A 28 -7.56 3.36 4.89
CA LYS A 28 -8.57 4.31 5.31
C LYS A 28 -7.92 5.63 4.94
N ASN A 29 -8.51 6.36 4.00
CA ASN A 29 -8.04 7.66 3.56
C ASN A 29 -8.21 8.62 4.74
N ILE A 30 -7.43 8.39 5.79
CA ILE A 30 -7.25 9.28 6.90
C ILE A 30 -6.51 10.44 6.28
N PHE A 31 -7.12 11.62 6.35
CA PHE A 31 -6.51 12.85 5.86
C PHE A 31 -6.29 13.74 7.06
N TYR A 32 -5.02 13.95 7.39
CA TYR A 32 -4.66 14.93 8.39
C TYR A 32 -4.55 16.31 7.73
N GLN A 33 -5.18 17.31 8.34
CA GLN A 33 -5.06 18.70 7.88
C GLN A 33 -3.70 19.29 8.30
N ASN A 34 -3.25 18.97 9.50
CA ASN A 34 -2.04 19.51 10.12
C ASN A 34 -1.51 18.58 11.21
N CYS A 35 -0.29 18.85 11.68
CA CYS A 35 0.39 18.11 12.73
C CYS A 35 -0.36 18.06 14.07
N THR A 36 -1.17 19.07 14.38
CA THR A 36 -2.03 19.04 15.58
C THR A 36 -3.05 17.92 15.50
N VAL A 37 -3.64 17.67 14.31
CA VAL A 37 -4.58 16.55 14.11
C VAL A 37 -3.85 15.20 14.20
N VAL A 38 -2.65 15.10 13.62
CA VAL A 38 -1.80 13.89 13.71
C VAL A 38 -1.51 13.55 15.16
N ARG A 39 -1.08 14.54 15.95
CA ARG A 39 -0.77 14.38 17.37
C ARG A 39 -2.01 14.06 18.21
N ALA A 40 -3.13 14.72 17.94
CA ALA A 40 -4.40 14.43 18.59
C ALA A 40 -4.91 13.01 18.30
N ALA A 41 -4.60 12.48 17.11
CA ALA A 41 -4.89 11.10 16.73
C ALA A 41 -3.89 10.09 17.32
N GLY A 42 -2.81 10.55 17.96
CA GLY A 42 -1.74 9.68 18.46
C GLY A 42 -0.92 9.02 17.35
N ALA A 43 -0.89 9.63 16.16
CA ALA A 43 -0.13 9.17 15.00
C ALA A 43 1.21 9.92 14.83
N ASP A 44 1.64 10.65 15.86
CA ASP A 44 2.91 11.40 15.91
C ASP A 44 4.00 10.50 16.53
N PRO A 45 5.17 10.35 15.88
CA PRO A 45 5.58 10.92 14.59
C PRO A 45 4.96 10.19 13.39
N ILE A 46 4.44 10.93 12.40
CA ILE A 46 3.82 10.35 11.20
C ILE A 46 4.87 10.05 10.15
N ARG A 47 4.88 8.85 9.57
CA ARG A 47 5.96 8.43 8.67
C ARG A 47 5.48 8.16 7.26
N ALA A 48 6.40 8.23 6.30
CA ALA A 48 6.13 7.87 4.91
C ALA A 48 5.59 6.44 4.81
N GLY A 49 4.32 6.31 4.42
CA GLY A 49 3.59 5.04 4.34
C GLY A 49 2.48 4.88 5.39
N ASP A 50 2.42 5.74 6.40
CA ASP A 50 1.30 5.78 7.34
C ASP A 50 0.03 6.34 6.67
N PRO A 51 -1.16 5.85 7.06
CA PRO A 51 -2.42 6.36 6.54
C PRO A 51 -2.60 7.83 6.94
N GLY A 52 -2.64 8.71 5.94
CA GLY A 52 -2.74 10.16 6.11
C GLY A 52 -1.42 10.90 6.13
N TRP A 53 -0.31 10.22 5.89
CA TRP A 53 0.95 10.86 5.60
C TRP A 53 0.86 11.73 4.34
N ASP A 54 1.51 12.88 4.41
CA ASP A 54 1.58 13.87 3.34
C ASP A 54 2.98 14.51 3.40
N THR A 55 3.62 14.67 2.24
CA THR A 55 4.95 15.28 2.12
C THR A 55 5.02 16.70 2.68
N LYS A 56 3.87 17.37 2.85
CA LYS A 56 3.81 18.70 3.47
C LYS A 56 4.17 18.72 4.97
N PHE A 57 4.14 17.56 5.64
CA PHE A 57 4.48 17.44 7.06
C PHE A 57 5.97 17.27 7.31
N ASP A 58 6.70 16.86 6.27
CA ASP A 58 8.12 16.58 6.27
C ASP A 58 8.85 17.82 5.72
N ARG A 59 9.48 18.59 6.62
CA ARG A 59 10.14 19.84 6.24
C ARG A 59 11.53 19.61 5.65
N ASP A 60 12.23 18.55 6.06
CA ASP A 60 13.62 18.29 5.69
C ASP A 60 13.80 17.13 4.70
N GLY A 61 12.75 16.35 4.47
CA GLY A 61 12.68 15.29 3.46
C GLY A 61 13.15 13.92 3.97
N ASP A 62 13.22 13.70 5.28
CA ASP A 62 13.74 12.46 5.85
C ASP A 62 12.68 11.33 5.97
N GLY A 63 11.40 11.66 5.68
CA GLY A 63 10.27 10.75 5.74
C GLY A 63 9.60 10.64 7.10
N VAL A 64 9.99 11.48 8.06
CA VAL A 64 9.26 11.78 9.30
C VAL A 64 8.54 13.11 9.11
N GLY A 65 7.30 13.16 9.58
CA GLY A 65 6.51 14.38 9.57
C GLY A 65 6.12 14.75 10.99
N CYS A 66 5.98 16.05 11.21
CA CYS A 66 5.53 16.62 12.49
C CYS A 66 6.51 16.45 13.65
N GLU A 67 7.83 16.47 13.38
CA GLU A 67 8.88 16.68 14.39
C GLU A 67 8.87 18.07 15.04
#